data_AF-A0A929CJ52-F1
#
_entry.id   AF-A0A929CJ52-F1
#
_cell.length_a   1.000
_cell.length_b   1.000
_cell.length_c   1.000
_cell.angle_alpha   90.00
_cell.angle_beta   90.00
_cell.angle_gamma   90.00
#
_symmetry.space_group_name_H-M   'P 1'
#
loop_
_entity.id
_entity.type
_entity.pdbx_description
1 polymer ?
#
loop_
_entity_poly.entity_id
_entity_poly.type
_entity_poly.pdbx_seq_one_letter_code
_entity_poly.pdbx_strand_id
1 'polypeptide(L)' 'MSVKHKPTGVVHKGMKGSHTGCGVDTKKNSEHWVTTSERITCDKNGCKN' A
#
# COMPACT_ATOMS: atom_id res chain seq x y z
N MET A 1 5.34 1.46 -8.06
CA MET A 1 4.61 0.22 -7.70
C MET A 1 3.52 0.55 -6.69
N SER A 2 2.42 -0.18 -6.76
CA SER A 2 1.32 -0.06 -5.81
C SER A 2 1.13 -1.37 -5.05
N VAL A 3 0.63 -1.25 -3.83
CA VAL A 3 0.32 -2.37 -2.95
C VAL A 3 -1.08 -2.19 -2.40
N LYS A 4 -1.92 -3.21 -2.54
CA LYS A 4 -3.29 -3.23 -2.06
C LYS A 4 -3.37 -3.92 -0.71
N HIS A 5 -4.05 -3.27 0.21
CA HIS A 5 -4.45 -3.88 1.46
C HIS A 5 -5.75 -4.66 1.22
N LYS A 6 -5.71 -5.99 1.25
CA LYS A 6 -6.88 -6.86 1.03
C LYS A 6 -8.06 -6.54 1.97
N PRO A 7 -7.86 -6.32 3.28
CA PRO A 7 -8.97 -6.06 4.21
C PRO A 7 -9.70 -4.74 3.99
N THR A 8 -8.99 -3.67 3.57
CA THR A 8 -9.61 -2.35 3.38
C THR A 8 -9.87 -2.02 1.90
N GLY A 9 -9.28 -2.76 0.97
CA GLY A 9 -9.30 -2.46 -0.46
C GLY A 9 -8.45 -1.26 -0.88
N VAL A 10 -7.80 -0.57 0.06
CA VAL A 10 -7.01 0.64 -0.22
C VAL A 10 -5.69 0.28 -0.90
N VAL A 11 -5.35 1.05 -1.94
CA VAL A 11 -4.12 0.90 -2.70
C VAL A 11 -3.15 2.01 -2.30
N HIS A 12 -2.00 1.61 -1.79
CA HIS A 12 -0.94 2.48 -1.35
C HIS A 12 0.19 2.54 -2.38
N LYS A 13 0.93 3.67 -2.40
CA LYS A 13 2.19 3.81 -3.15
C LYS A 13 3.29 3.04 -2.40
N GLY A 14 3.89 2.03 -3.01
CA GLY A 14 4.95 1.24 -2.38
C GLY A 14 4.98 -0.21 -2.84
N MET A 15 5.69 -1.04 -2.06
CA MET A 15 5.88 -2.47 -2.33
C MET A 15 5.58 -3.28 -1.07
N LYS A 16 5.10 -4.52 -1.27
CA LYS A 16 4.93 -5.49 -0.20
C LYS A 16 6.30 -5.80 0.45
N GLY A 17 6.33 -5.89 1.77
CA GLY A 17 7.56 -6.13 2.53
C GLY A 17 8.38 -4.87 2.82
N SER A 18 7.84 -3.68 2.54
CA SER A 18 8.45 -2.38 2.82
C SER A 18 7.46 -1.42 3.49
N HIS A 19 7.88 -0.18 3.75
CA HIS A 19 6.99 0.91 4.10
C HIS A 19 6.40 1.54 2.84
N THR A 20 5.10 1.84 2.88
CA THR A 20 4.43 2.64 1.85
C THR A 20 4.88 4.10 1.94
N GLY A 21 4.65 4.86 0.88
CA GLY A 21 4.98 6.29 0.83
C GLY A 21 4.29 7.11 1.93
N CYS A 22 3.17 6.64 2.48
CA CYS A 22 2.49 7.28 3.62
C CYS A 22 2.85 6.66 4.98
N GLY A 23 3.91 5.86 5.07
CA GLY A 23 4.41 5.28 6.33
C GLY A 23 3.70 4.01 6.82
N VAL A 24 2.81 3.41 6.02
CA VAL A 24 2.20 2.11 6.40
C VAL A 24 3.19 0.99 6.23
N ASP A 25 3.38 0.19 7.28
CA ASP A 25 4.24 -0.98 7.28
C ASP A 25 3.52 -2.19 6.65
N THR A 26 4.02 -2.65 5.49
CA THR A 26 3.48 -3.83 4.78
C THR A 26 4.19 -5.13 5.17
N LYS A 27 5.17 -5.08 6.07
CA LYS A 27 5.74 -6.27 6.72
C LYS A 27 4.78 -6.79 7.78
N LYS A 28 4.09 -5.88 8.47
CA LYS A 28 3.04 -6.24 9.44
C LYS A 28 1.85 -6.84 8.69
N ASN A 29 1.47 -8.09 9.06
CA ASN A 29 0.43 -8.87 8.41
C ASN A 29 0.65 -8.99 6.89
N SER A 30 1.82 -9.46 6.48
CA SER A 30 2.22 -9.49 5.06
C SER A 30 1.23 -10.23 4.14
N GLU A 31 0.40 -11.12 4.66
CA GLU A 31 -0.67 -11.81 3.92
C GLU A 31 -1.83 -10.89 3.51
N HIS A 32 -2.02 -9.78 4.23
CA HIS A 32 -3.01 -8.75 3.92
C HIS A 32 -2.56 -7.84 2.77
N TRP A 33 -1.29 -7.93 2.37
CA TRP A 33 -0.71 -7.07 1.36
C TRP A 33 -0.44 -7.84 0.07
N VAL A 34 -0.88 -7.28 -1.04
CA VAL A 34 -0.64 -7.81 -2.39
C VAL A 34 -0.14 -6.70 -3.30
N THR A 35 0.91 -6.97 -4.06
CA THR A 35 1.36 -6.08 -5.13
C THR A 35 0.29 -6.00 -6.21
N THR A 36 -0.08 -4.78 -6.59
CA THR A 36 -1.10 -4.52 -7.61
C THR A 36 -0.57 -3.48 -8.59
N SER A 37 -1.20 -3.38 -9.76
CA SER A 37 -1.02 -2.30 -10.72
C SER A 37 -2.21 -1.33 -10.73
N GLU A 38 -3.16 -1.50 -9.81
CA GLU A 38 -4.27 -0.56 -9.62
C GLU A 38 -3.76 0.84 -9.23
N ARG A 39 -4.57 1.84 -9.56
CA ARG A 39 -4.30 3.24 -9.18
C ARG A 39 -4.28 3.35 -7.65
N ILE A 40 -3.40 4.23 -7.15
CA ILE A 40 -3.30 4.53 -5.72
C ILE A 40 -4.60 5.21 -5.28
N THR A 41 -5.27 4.61 -4.30
CA THR A 41 -6.52 5.12 -3.70
C THR A 41 -6.28 5.67 -2.30
N CYS A 42 -5.06 5.60 -1.79
CA CYS A 42 -4.70 6.18 -0.50
C CYS A 42 -4.54 7.71 -0.62
N ASP A 43 -5.39 8.45 0.09
CA ASP A 43 -5.35 9.92 0.15
C ASP A 43 -4.31 10.50 1.12
N LYS A 44 -3.50 9.66 1.78
CA LYS A 44 -2.49 10.14 2.73
C LYS A 44 -1.31 10.79 1.99
N ASN A 45 -0.77 11.85 2.59
CA ASN A 45 0.47 12.48 2.14
C ASN A 45 1.60 11.43 2.00
N GLY A 46 2.34 11.54 0.91
CA GLY A 46 3.38 10.58 0.51
C GLY A 46 2.89 9.44 -0.41
N CYS A 47 1.60 9.08 -0.36
CA CYS A 47 0.99 8.23 -1.40
C CYS A 47 0.45 9.07 -2.58
N LYS A 48 -0.15 10.22 -2.29
CA LYS A 48 -0.81 11.12 -3.25
C LYS A 48 0.11 12.24 -3.81
N ASN A 49 1.42 12.00 -3.88
CA ASN A 49 2.40 12.96 -4.43
C ASN A 49 3.05 12.44 -5.70
#